data_AF-A0A8B8KJM3-F1
#
_entry.id   AF-A0A8B8KJM3-F1
#
_cell.length_a   1.000
_cell.length_b   1.000
_cell.length_c   1.000
_cell.angle_alpha   90.00
_cell.angle_beta   90.00
_cell.angle_gamma   90.00
#
_symmetry.space_group_name_H-M   'P 1'
#
loop_
_entity.id
_entity.type
_entity.pdbx_description
1 polymer ?
#
loop_
_entity_poly.entity_id
_entity_poly.type
_entity_poly.pdbx_seq_one_letter_code
_entity_poly.pdbx_strand_id
1 'polypeptide(L)'
;MEMLRKMAYSTKVDLRKLRPMILKRIEKRAQAYPVRAMVPVAKEVLLARNVLINGVSTLLNYVPLMACKFCPEIYIGEQGHLIQTCWGYKHRAKNRVHEWVKGGLNDILVPVETFHLNNMFQTVITHNQRFDFDRIPAVVELCWQAGADPHDENLNSTSSNLEAANGNVPETKSLSPNDLTSIANKTVTAWETLRSGVEKLLLVYPVKVCKYCSEVHVGPSGNKARLCGVFKYESWKGTHFWMKANVDNLVPPKIVWSQRPQDPPILVNEGKAFYGRIPAVLDLCTKAGVAVPAKYNCMMKVKGLSGPANHRFGRSIIESDLSKQP
;
A
#
# COMPACT_ATOMS: atom_id res chain seq x y z
N MET A 1 1.24 48.65 32.84
CA MET A 1 0.08 49.30 32.19
C MET A 1 0.64 49.97 30.94
N GLU A 2 0.47 49.55 29.71
CA GLU A 2 -0.58 48.76 29.08
C GLU A 2 -0.09 48.43 27.66
N MET A 3 0.39 47.20 27.44
CA MET A 3 0.61 46.67 26.08
C MET A 3 -0.75 46.21 25.57
N LEU A 4 -1.49 47.07 24.88
CA LEU A 4 -2.74 46.69 24.24
C LEU A 4 -2.80 47.08 22.76
N ARG A 5 -2.92 46.02 21.96
CA ARG A 5 -3.74 45.91 20.73
C ARG A 5 -3.38 46.83 19.57
N LYS A 6 -2.52 46.32 18.68
CA LYS A 6 -2.73 46.49 17.23
C LYS A 6 -3.24 45.17 16.65
N MET A 7 -4.56 44.96 16.77
CA MET A 7 -5.28 43.89 16.08
C MET A 7 -5.62 44.34 14.66
N ALA A 8 -5.38 43.44 13.71
CA ALA A 8 -5.46 43.63 12.27
C ALA A 8 -6.84 44.10 11.78
N TYR A 9 -6.85 45.11 10.91
CA TYR A 9 -7.96 45.37 10.00
C TYR A 9 -7.98 44.31 8.90
N SER A 10 -8.79 43.26 9.05
CA SER A 10 -9.17 42.39 7.93
C SER A 10 -10.44 42.96 7.30
N THR A 11 -10.28 43.66 6.17
CA THR A 11 -11.40 44.01 5.29
C THR A 11 -12.10 42.72 4.86
N LYS A 12 -13.39 42.59 5.22
CA LYS A 12 -14.22 41.44 4.84
C LYS A 12 -14.29 41.35 3.31
N VAL A 13 -13.52 40.45 2.74
CA VAL A 13 -13.52 40.15 1.30
C VAL A 13 -14.92 39.65 0.89
N ASP A 14 -15.55 40.30 -0.09
CA ASP A 14 -16.86 39.90 -0.59
C ASP A 14 -16.75 38.65 -1.48
N LEU A 15 -17.01 37.49 -0.88
CA LEU A 15 -16.95 36.19 -1.56
C LEU A 15 -17.96 36.08 -2.71
N ARG A 16 -19.06 36.86 -2.73
CA ARG A 16 -20.03 36.83 -3.83
C ARG A 16 -19.44 37.39 -5.11
N LYS A 17 -18.61 38.45 -5.01
CA LYS A 17 -17.89 39.05 -6.15
C LYS A 17 -16.72 38.19 -6.62
N LEU A 18 -16.04 37.50 -5.70
CA LEU A 18 -14.92 36.62 -6.06
C LEU A 18 -15.33 35.27 -6.62
N ARG A 19 -16.48 34.72 -6.22
CA ARG A 19 -16.95 33.41 -6.67
C ARG A 19 -16.94 33.24 -8.20
N PRO A 20 -17.49 34.16 -9.03
CA PRO A 20 -17.42 34.01 -10.48
C PRO A 20 -15.99 34.04 -11.01
N MET A 21 -15.10 34.87 -10.44
CA MET A 21 -13.69 34.92 -10.84
C MET A 21 -12.95 33.61 -10.50
N ILE A 22 -13.24 33.03 -9.33
CA ILE A 22 -12.66 31.74 -8.89
C ILE A 22 -13.12 30.62 -9.82
N LEU A 23 -14.42 30.53 -10.11
CA LEU A 23 -14.98 29.52 -11.01
C LEU A 23 -14.36 29.62 -12.40
N LYS A 24 -14.29 30.83 -12.97
CA LYS A 24 -13.64 31.07 -14.27
C LYS A 24 -12.16 30.65 -14.27
N ARG A 25 -11.44 30.85 -13.16
CA ARG A 25 -10.04 30.41 -13.02
C ARG A 25 -9.91 28.89 -12.93
N ILE A 26 -10.84 28.21 -12.25
CA ILE A 26 -10.87 26.74 -12.17
C ILE A 26 -11.16 26.16 -13.55
N GLU A 27 -12.16 26.68 -14.25
CA GLU A 27 -12.51 26.26 -15.61
C GLU A 27 -11.34 26.44 -16.59
N LYS A 28 -10.68 27.61 -16.57
CA LYS A 28 -9.48 27.85 -17.38
C LYS A 28 -8.34 26.87 -17.06
N ARG A 29 -8.17 26.49 -15.79
CA ARG A 29 -7.18 25.48 -15.39
C ARG A 29 -7.58 24.10 -15.89
N ALA A 30 -8.85 23.74 -15.80
CA ALA A 30 -9.37 22.44 -16.24
C ALA A 30 -9.07 22.18 -17.72
N GLN A 31 -9.13 23.21 -18.57
CA GLN A 31 -8.78 23.12 -19.99
C GLN A 31 -7.33 22.69 -20.28
N ALA A 32 -6.42 22.84 -19.31
CA ALA A 32 -5.03 22.41 -19.45
C ALA A 32 -4.82 20.92 -19.11
N TYR A 33 -5.87 20.22 -18.68
CA TYR A 33 -5.85 18.81 -18.33
C TYR A 33 -6.59 17.97 -19.38
N PRO A 34 -6.15 16.72 -19.63
CA PRO A 34 -4.94 16.10 -19.08
C PRO A 34 -3.66 16.73 -19.64
N VAL A 35 -2.60 16.77 -18.83
CA VAL A 35 -1.28 17.23 -19.26
C VAL A 35 -0.70 16.15 -20.17
N ARG A 36 -0.70 16.39 -21.49
CA ARG A 36 -0.31 15.40 -22.52
C ARG A 36 1.03 14.72 -22.26
N ALA A 37 2.02 15.45 -21.75
CA ALA A 37 3.34 14.90 -21.41
C ALA A 37 3.32 13.85 -20.29
N MET A 38 2.26 13.81 -19.47
CA MET A 38 2.09 12.83 -18.39
C MET A 38 1.34 11.57 -18.79
N VAL A 39 0.71 11.55 -19.97
CA VAL A 39 -0.05 10.38 -20.46
C VAL A 39 0.84 9.13 -20.55
N PRO A 40 2.09 9.18 -21.09
CA PRO A 40 2.97 8.02 -21.11
C PRO A 40 3.31 7.50 -19.71
N VAL A 41 3.53 8.40 -18.74
CA VAL A 41 3.79 8.04 -17.34
C VAL A 41 2.58 7.33 -16.73
N ALA A 42 1.36 7.81 -17.01
CA ALA A 42 0.14 7.17 -16.54
C ALA A 42 -0.06 5.77 -17.13
N LYS A 43 0.23 5.57 -18.42
CA LYS A 43 0.20 4.24 -19.06
C LYS A 43 1.25 3.29 -18.45
N GLU A 44 2.47 3.76 -18.25
CA GLU A 44 3.55 3.00 -17.60
C GLU A 44 3.15 2.56 -16.18
N VAL A 45 2.52 3.44 -15.41
CA VAL A 45 2.00 3.13 -14.07
C VAL A 45 0.96 2.01 -14.10
N LEU A 46 0.02 2.03 -15.06
CA LEU A 46 -0.98 0.97 -15.20
C LEU A 46 -0.36 -0.37 -15.60
N LEU A 47 0.59 -0.37 -16.55
CA LEU A 47 1.35 -1.57 -16.92
C LEU A 47 2.10 -2.15 -15.73
N ALA A 48 2.85 -1.31 -15.02
CA ALA A 48 3.62 -1.72 -13.85
C ALA A 48 2.70 -2.28 -12.75
N ARG A 49 1.52 -1.68 -12.54
CA ARG A 49 0.51 -2.19 -11.61
C ARG A 49 0.05 -3.61 -11.98
N ASN A 50 -0.23 -3.88 -13.25
CA ASN A 50 -0.67 -5.20 -13.70
C ASN A 50 0.44 -6.26 -13.53
N VAL A 51 1.67 -5.93 -13.93
CA VAL A 51 2.83 -6.82 -13.75
C VAL A 51 3.06 -7.12 -12.26
N LEU A 52 2.94 -6.10 -11.40
CA LEU A 52 3.09 -6.25 -9.96
C LEU A 52 2.02 -7.19 -9.37
N ILE A 53 0.74 -6.99 -9.70
CA ILE A 53 -0.35 -7.82 -9.20
C ILE A 53 -0.16 -9.28 -9.62
N ASN A 54 0.12 -9.52 -10.90
CA ASN A 54 0.32 -10.86 -11.43
C ASN A 54 1.56 -11.53 -10.83
N GLY A 55 2.65 -10.77 -10.68
CA GLY A 55 3.88 -11.25 -10.06
C GLY A 55 3.68 -11.66 -8.61
N VAL A 56 3.07 -10.79 -7.78
CA VAL A 56 2.77 -11.11 -6.37
C VAL A 56 1.83 -12.30 -6.28
N SER A 57 0.74 -12.33 -7.07
CA SER A 57 -0.21 -13.43 -7.07
C SER A 57 0.44 -14.76 -7.44
N THR A 58 1.37 -14.77 -8.40
CA THR A 58 2.07 -15.97 -8.84
C THR A 58 3.05 -16.46 -7.77
N LEU A 59 3.82 -15.55 -7.17
CA LEU A 59 4.80 -15.90 -6.13
C LEU A 59 4.14 -16.42 -4.84
N LEU A 60 2.94 -15.94 -4.51
CA LEU A 60 2.17 -16.44 -3.36
C LEU A 60 1.71 -17.91 -3.48
N ASN A 61 1.79 -18.51 -4.68
CA ASN A 61 1.55 -19.94 -4.84
C ASN A 61 2.74 -20.80 -4.38
N TYR A 62 3.93 -20.20 -4.23
CA TYR A 62 5.19 -20.91 -3.90
C TYR A 62 5.82 -20.44 -2.59
N VAL A 63 5.58 -19.18 -2.21
CA VAL A 63 6.08 -18.61 -0.96
C VAL A 63 4.89 -18.39 -0.02
N PRO A 64 4.81 -19.11 1.11
CA PRO A 64 3.72 -18.95 2.05
C PRO A 64 3.65 -17.53 2.63
N LEU A 65 2.44 -17.09 2.91
CA LEU A 65 2.14 -15.82 3.54
C LEU A 65 1.22 -16.05 4.74
N MET A 66 1.63 -15.54 5.88
CA MET A 66 0.87 -15.56 7.13
C MET A 66 0.36 -14.16 7.44
N ALA A 67 -0.93 -14.01 7.67
CA ALA A 67 -1.57 -12.78 8.11
C ALA A 67 -2.10 -12.95 9.54
N CYS A 68 -1.99 -11.92 10.37
CA CYS A 68 -2.56 -11.97 11.71
C CYS A 68 -4.08 -11.75 11.65
N LYS A 69 -4.83 -12.61 12.34
CA LYS A 69 -6.30 -12.53 12.41
C LYS A 69 -6.83 -11.24 13.04
N PHE A 70 -6.05 -10.61 13.92
CA PHE A 70 -6.53 -9.51 14.76
C PHE A 70 -5.90 -8.16 14.48
N CYS A 71 -4.80 -8.11 13.74
CA CYS A 71 -4.12 -6.86 13.44
C CYS A 71 -3.50 -6.91 12.03
N PRO A 72 -3.12 -5.77 11.46
CA PRO A 72 -2.57 -5.74 10.10
C PRO A 72 -1.15 -6.34 9.97
N GLU A 73 -0.59 -7.02 10.96
CA GLU A 73 0.74 -7.63 10.82
C GLU A 73 0.67 -8.83 9.85
N ILE A 74 1.69 -8.97 9.01
CA ILE A 74 1.87 -10.11 8.11
C ILE A 74 3.31 -10.60 8.21
N TYR A 75 3.54 -11.84 7.84
CA TYR A 75 4.86 -12.46 7.77
C TYR A 75 4.93 -13.38 6.57
N ILE A 76 5.99 -13.28 5.78
CA ILE A 76 6.20 -14.14 4.62
C ILE A 76 7.04 -15.32 5.08
N GLY A 77 6.63 -16.56 4.82
CA GLY A 77 7.29 -17.78 5.29
C GLY A 77 6.30 -18.78 5.88
N GLU A 78 6.78 -20.02 6.07
CA GLU A 78 5.96 -21.17 6.50
C GLU A 78 5.23 -20.96 7.84
N GLN A 79 5.92 -20.31 8.79
CA GLN A 79 5.38 -20.03 10.11
C GLN A 79 5.61 -18.56 10.44
N GLY A 80 4.61 -17.93 11.06
CA GLY A 80 4.73 -16.55 11.50
C GLY A 80 5.68 -16.38 12.68
N HIS A 81 6.09 -15.13 12.95
CA HIS A 81 7.02 -14.83 14.04
C HIS A 81 6.36 -14.90 15.43
N LEU A 82 7.20 -14.99 16.47
CA LEU A 82 6.80 -14.99 17.89
C LEU A 82 6.99 -13.62 18.58
N ILE A 83 7.35 -12.58 17.82
CA ILE A 83 7.41 -11.21 18.33
C ILE A 83 6.03 -10.77 18.84
N GLN A 84 5.99 -10.33 20.08
CA GLN A 84 4.79 -9.88 20.79
C GLN A 84 4.43 -8.45 20.41
N THR A 85 3.96 -8.23 19.18
CA THR A 85 3.48 -6.93 18.69
C THR A 85 1.97 -6.86 18.47
N CYS A 86 1.26 -7.97 18.66
CA CYS A 86 -0.17 -8.01 18.37
C CYS A 86 -0.97 -7.15 19.36
N TRP A 87 -1.95 -6.41 18.83
CA TRP A 87 -2.92 -5.64 19.62
C TRP A 87 -4.21 -6.43 19.94
N GLY A 88 -4.29 -7.68 19.45
CA GLY A 88 -5.45 -8.54 19.65
C GLY A 88 -6.76 -7.95 19.15
N TYR A 89 -7.85 -8.68 19.42
CA TYR A 89 -9.18 -8.26 18.99
C TYR A 89 -9.56 -6.90 19.60
N LYS A 90 -10.04 -5.96 18.76
CA LYS A 90 -10.47 -4.61 19.15
C LYS A 90 -9.40 -3.81 19.94
N HIS A 91 -8.11 -4.08 19.73
CA HIS A 91 -7.00 -3.38 20.41
C HIS A 91 -7.04 -3.48 21.95
N ARG A 92 -7.70 -4.50 22.51
CA ARG A 92 -7.88 -4.62 23.97
C ARG A 92 -6.66 -5.22 24.69
N ALA A 93 -5.86 -6.01 23.99
CA ALA A 93 -4.66 -6.61 24.53
C ALA A 93 -3.42 -5.94 23.90
N LYS A 94 -2.33 -5.83 24.65
CA LYS A 94 -1.06 -5.34 24.09
C LYS A 94 -0.01 -6.43 24.24
N ASN A 95 0.95 -6.44 23.32
CA ASN A 95 2.12 -7.30 23.37
C ASN A 95 1.78 -8.80 23.44
N ARG A 96 0.86 -9.26 22.59
CA ARG A 96 0.62 -10.71 22.41
C ARG A 96 1.35 -11.22 21.19
N VAL A 97 1.62 -12.53 21.19
CA VAL A 97 1.94 -13.27 19.96
C VAL A 97 0.75 -13.20 19.01
N HIS A 98 1.02 -13.32 17.72
CA HIS A 98 -0.01 -13.23 16.68
C HIS A 98 -0.68 -14.60 16.48
N GLU A 99 -1.99 -14.56 16.19
CA GLU A 99 -2.71 -15.74 15.69
C GLU A 99 -2.69 -15.66 14.16
N TRP A 100 -1.92 -16.56 13.55
CA TRP A 100 -1.62 -16.54 12.13
C TRP A 100 -2.63 -17.37 11.34
N VAL A 101 -3.10 -16.81 10.23
CA VAL A 101 -3.91 -17.48 9.21
C VAL A 101 -3.23 -17.34 7.85
N LYS A 102 -3.64 -18.13 6.86
CA LYS A 102 -3.18 -17.97 5.48
C LYS A 102 -3.55 -16.57 4.97
N GLY A 103 -2.56 -15.78 4.58
CA GLY A 103 -2.75 -14.47 3.97
C GLY A 103 -2.92 -14.56 2.45
N GLY A 104 -3.28 -13.44 1.83
CA GLY A 104 -3.47 -13.33 0.39
C GLY A 104 -2.93 -12.04 -0.22
N LEU A 105 -3.28 -11.82 -1.49
CA LEU A 105 -2.79 -10.70 -2.29
C LEU A 105 -3.05 -9.34 -1.64
N ASN A 106 -4.27 -9.12 -1.11
CA ASN A 106 -4.68 -7.84 -0.51
C ASN A 106 -3.98 -7.54 0.83
N ASP A 107 -3.38 -8.54 1.47
CA ASP A 107 -2.59 -8.34 2.68
C ASP A 107 -1.23 -7.71 2.38
N ILE A 108 -0.68 -7.97 1.18
CA ILE A 108 0.54 -7.37 0.63
C ILE A 108 0.23 -6.08 -0.12
N LEU A 109 -0.64 -6.15 -1.12
CA LEU A 109 -1.06 -5.04 -1.97
C LEU A 109 -2.38 -4.47 -1.44
N VAL A 110 -2.28 -3.62 -0.40
CA VAL A 110 -3.47 -3.07 0.26
C VAL A 110 -4.28 -2.22 -0.73
N PRO A 111 -5.55 -2.59 -1.02
CA PRO A 111 -6.39 -1.83 -1.92
C PRO A 111 -6.67 -0.44 -1.36
N VAL A 112 -6.42 0.59 -2.16
CA VAL A 112 -6.83 1.97 -1.88
C VAL A 112 -7.77 2.39 -2.99
N GLU A 113 -8.98 2.79 -2.64
CA GLU A 113 -10.00 3.20 -3.60
C GLU A 113 -10.39 4.66 -3.40
N THR A 114 -10.99 5.22 -4.44
CA THR A 114 -11.52 6.58 -4.52
C THR A 114 -12.80 6.55 -5.34
N PHE A 115 -13.61 7.60 -5.24
CA PHE A 115 -14.68 7.83 -6.21
C PHE A 115 -14.11 8.03 -7.60
N HIS A 116 -14.73 7.38 -8.59
CA HIS A 116 -14.51 7.63 -10.00
C HIS A 116 -15.12 8.98 -10.38
N LEU A 117 -14.38 9.82 -11.11
CA LEU A 117 -14.83 11.15 -11.52
C LEU A 117 -14.94 11.24 -13.04
N ASN A 118 -15.94 11.97 -13.54
CA ASN A 118 -16.03 12.27 -14.98
C ASN A 118 -14.88 13.19 -15.42
N ASN A 119 -14.51 14.15 -14.58
CA ASN A 119 -13.32 14.97 -14.74
C ASN A 119 -12.85 15.51 -13.38
N MET A 120 -11.55 15.79 -13.27
CA MET A 120 -10.88 16.22 -12.04
C MET A 120 -11.42 17.52 -11.40
N PHE A 121 -12.08 18.38 -12.19
CA PHE A 121 -12.61 19.68 -11.73
C PHE A 121 -14.13 19.72 -11.65
N GLN A 122 -14.78 18.55 -11.63
CA GLN A 122 -16.23 18.48 -11.50
C GLN A 122 -16.73 18.98 -10.14
N THR A 123 -18.05 19.10 -10.02
CA THR A 123 -18.68 19.50 -8.76
C THR A 123 -18.34 18.53 -7.64
N VAL A 124 -18.09 19.06 -6.45
CA VAL A 124 -17.71 18.27 -5.28
C VAL A 124 -18.83 17.29 -4.90
N ILE A 125 -18.50 16.00 -4.84
CA ILE A 125 -19.41 14.93 -4.41
C ILE A 125 -19.89 15.19 -2.99
N THR A 126 -21.20 15.30 -2.81
CA THR A 126 -21.83 15.44 -1.48
C THR A 126 -22.09 14.07 -0.85
N HIS A 127 -22.37 14.05 0.45
CA HIS A 127 -22.65 12.80 1.15
C HIS A 127 -23.79 11.97 0.55
N ASN A 128 -24.87 12.61 0.09
CA ASN A 128 -26.01 11.89 -0.45
C ASN A 128 -25.69 11.28 -1.82
N GLN A 129 -24.80 11.93 -2.58
CA GLN A 129 -24.37 11.47 -3.91
C GLN A 129 -23.35 10.33 -3.85
N ARG A 130 -22.88 9.90 -2.67
CA ARG A 130 -21.81 8.89 -2.57
C ARG A 130 -22.14 7.55 -3.20
N PHE A 131 -23.43 7.26 -3.41
CA PHE A 131 -23.89 6.03 -4.04
C PHE A 131 -24.11 6.18 -5.55
N ASP A 132 -24.03 7.41 -6.05
CA ASP A 132 -24.20 7.74 -7.47
C ASP A 132 -22.86 7.61 -8.24
N PHE A 133 -21.76 7.37 -7.52
CA PHE A 133 -20.41 7.26 -8.07
C PHE A 133 -19.80 5.91 -7.71
N ASP A 134 -19.22 5.27 -8.72
CA ASP A 134 -18.44 4.05 -8.52
C ASP A 134 -17.17 4.32 -7.72
N ARG A 135 -16.69 3.27 -7.05
CA ARG A 135 -15.38 3.26 -6.40
C ARG A 135 -14.42 2.42 -7.22
N ILE A 136 -13.26 2.99 -7.53
CA ILE A 136 -12.19 2.32 -8.27
C ILE A 136 -10.85 2.51 -7.56
N PRO A 137 -9.82 1.70 -7.87
CA PRO A 137 -8.51 1.87 -7.27
C PRO A 137 -7.93 3.28 -7.51
N ALA A 138 -7.39 3.91 -6.46
CA ALA A 138 -6.92 5.30 -6.51
C ALA A 138 -5.80 5.54 -7.52
N VAL A 139 -4.94 4.54 -7.73
CA VAL A 139 -3.92 4.58 -8.79
C VAL A 139 -4.56 4.58 -10.18
N VAL A 140 -5.62 3.79 -10.38
CA VAL A 140 -6.32 3.71 -11.67
C VAL A 140 -7.04 5.02 -11.95
N GLU A 141 -7.75 5.58 -10.97
CA GLU A 141 -8.37 6.90 -11.11
C GLU A 141 -7.34 8.00 -11.41
N LEU A 142 -6.19 8.00 -10.72
CA LEU A 142 -5.12 8.96 -10.97
C LEU A 142 -4.61 8.89 -12.41
N CYS A 143 -4.37 7.67 -12.92
CA CYS A 143 -3.96 7.47 -14.31
C CYS A 143 -5.06 7.85 -15.31
N TRP A 144 -6.32 7.55 -14.99
CA TRP A 144 -7.49 7.92 -15.78
C TRP A 144 -7.58 9.44 -15.94
N GLN A 145 -7.53 10.18 -14.83
CA GLN A 145 -7.54 11.65 -14.84
C GLN A 145 -6.29 12.23 -15.53
N ALA A 146 -5.20 11.45 -15.61
CA ALA A 146 -4.00 11.80 -16.36
C ALA A 146 -4.07 11.50 -17.86
N GLY A 147 -5.19 10.98 -18.35
CA GLY A 147 -5.46 10.73 -19.77
C GLY A 147 -4.99 9.35 -20.26
N ALA A 148 -4.64 8.42 -19.36
CA ALA A 148 -4.50 7.02 -19.74
C ALA A 148 -5.86 6.34 -19.73
N ASP A 149 -6.12 5.52 -20.74
CA ASP A 149 -7.30 4.66 -20.78
C ASP A 149 -6.97 3.31 -20.11
N PRO A 150 -7.61 2.96 -18.98
CA PRO A 150 -7.36 1.67 -18.32
C PRO A 150 -7.88 0.46 -19.08
N HIS A 151 -8.71 0.67 -20.10
CA HIS A 151 -9.25 -0.39 -20.96
C HIS A 151 -8.49 -0.54 -22.29
N ASP A 152 -7.43 0.24 -22.52
CA ASP A 152 -6.60 0.14 -23.73
C ASP A 152 -6.13 -1.32 -23.92
N GLU A 153 -6.53 -1.91 -25.06
CA GLU A 153 -6.26 -3.32 -25.39
C GLU A 153 -4.77 -3.64 -25.35
N ASN A 154 -3.87 -2.68 -25.55
CA ASN A 154 -2.43 -2.90 -25.45
C ASN A 154 -1.96 -3.16 -23.99
N LEU A 155 -2.66 -2.57 -23.01
CA LEU A 155 -2.44 -2.85 -21.59
C LEU A 155 -2.88 -4.27 -21.24
N ASN A 156 -4.01 -4.71 -21.83
CA ASN A 156 -4.59 -6.04 -21.66
C ASN A 156 -3.86 -7.11 -22.49
N SER A 157 -3.23 -6.75 -23.60
CA SER A 157 -2.43 -7.66 -24.43
C SER A 157 -1.12 -8.02 -23.74
N THR A 158 -0.57 -7.13 -22.92
CA THR A 158 0.60 -7.41 -22.10
C THR A 158 0.27 -8.35 -20.93
N SER A 159 -0.94 -8.24 -20.35
CA SER A 159 -1.44 -9.24 -19.39
C SER A 159 -1.80 -10.56 -20.08
N SER A 160 -2.41 -10.50 -21.27
CA SER A 160 -2.79 -11.68 -22.06
C SER A 160 -1.57 -12.42 -22.61
N ASN A 161 -0.44 -11.77 -22.90
CA ASN A 161 0.81 -12.45 -23.28
C ASN A 161 1.48 -13.16 -22.09
N LEU A 162 1.16 -12.77 -20.85
CA LEU A 162 1.52 -13.52 -19.65
C LEU A 162 0.54 -14.68 -19.40
N GLU A 163 -0.73 -14.54 -19.81
CA GLU A 163 -1.76 -15.59 -19.68
C GLU A 163 -1.80 -16.58 -20.85
N ALA A 164 -1.38 -16.21 -22.06
CA ALA A 164 -1.34 -17.07 -23.25
C ALA A 164 -0.25 -18.14 -23.18
N ALA A 165 0.69 -18.01 -22.25
CA ALA A 165 1.58 -19.10 -21.84
C ALA A 165 0.88 -20.16 -20.94
N ASN A 166 -0.34 -19.87 -20.46
CA ASN A 166 -1.09 -20.65 -19.48
C ASN A 166 -2.49 -21.10 -19.96
N GLY A 167 -2.73 -21.15 -21.27
CA GLY A 167 -3.95 -21.78 -21.82
C GLY A 167 -3.83 -23.31 -21.90
N ASN A 168 -4.08 -23.99 -20.77
CA ASN A 168 -4.69 -25.34 -20.60
C ASN A 168 -4.27 -25.92 -19.23
N VAL A 169 -5.24 -26.24 -18.36
CA VAL A 169 -5.07 -26.87 -17.03
C VAL A 169 -5.74 -28.25 -17.11
N PRO A 170 -5.13 -29.36 -16.65
CA PRO A 170 -4.68 -29.50 -15.27
C PRO A 170 -3.30 -30.12 -15.10
N GLU A 171 -2.36 -29.31 -14.65
CA GLU A 171 -1.25 -29.74 -13.80
C GLU A 171 -0.54 -28.49 -13.32
N THR A 172 -0.24 -28.41 -12.03
CA THR A 172 0.81 -27.54 -11.50
C THR A 172 2.10 -27.84 -12.25
N LYS A 173 2.33 -27.19 -13.39
CA LYS A 173 3.67 -27.09 -13.97
C LYS A 173 4.51 -26.47 -12.86
N SER A 174 5.37 -27.29 -12.27
CA SER A 174 6.34 -26.83 -11.29
C SER A 174 7.18 -25.75 -11.98
N LEU A 175 6.93 -24.48 -11.67
CA LEU A 175 7.79 -23.41 -12.15
C LEU A 175 9.22 -23.71 -11.70
N SER A 176 10.17 -23.59 -12.61
CA SER A 176 11.57 -23.78 -12.24
C SER A 176 12.02 -22.65 -11.29
N PRO A 177 13.03 -22.88 -10.45
CA PRO A 177 13.61 -21.81 -9.61
C PRO A 177 14.04 -20.57 -10.42
N ASN A 178 14.48 -20.77 -11.67
CA ASN A 178 14.86 -19.68 -12.57
C ASN A 178 13.64 -18.87 -13.04
N ASP A 179 12.50 -19.52 -13.30
CA ASP A 179 11.26 -18.85 -13.66
C ASP A 179 10.73 -18.01 -12.49
N LEU A 180 10.76 -18.56 -11.27
CA LEU A 180 10.39 -17.83 -10.06
C LEU A 180 11.28 -16.61 -9.85
N THR A 181 12.59 -16.76 -10.04
CA THR A 181 13.56 -15.65 -9.94
C THR A 181 13.28 -14.59 -11.01
N SER A 182 12.95 -14.99 -12.25
CA SER A 182 12.59 -14.08 -13.34
C SER A 182 11.31 -13.30 -13.04
N ILE A 183 10.27 -13.98 -12.53
CA ILE A 183 9.01 -13.34 -12.11
C ILE A 183 9.27 -12.37 -10.96
N ALA A 184 10.04 -12.77 -9.95
CA ALA A 184 10.39 -11.92 -8.83
C ALA A 184 11.17 -10.68 -9.26
N ASN A 185 12.10 -10.79 -10.22
CA ASN A 185 12.85 -9.65 -10.76
C ASN A 185 11.91 -8.65 -11.44
N LYS A 186 11.03 -9.13 -12.33
CA LYS A 186 10.01 -8.29 -12.98
C LYS A 186 9.09 -7.63 -11.96
N THR A 187 8.73 -8.35 -10.89
CA THR A 187 7.87 -7.85 -9.81
C THR A 187 8.54 -6.71 -9.03
N VAL A 188 9.85 -6.84 -8.72
CA VAL A 188 10.62 -5.77 -8.06
C VAL A 188 10.71 -4.54 -8.96
N THR A 189 11.01 -4.70 -10.24
CA THR A 189 11.04 -3.59 -11.20
C THR A 189 9.67 -2.92 -11.30
N ALA A 190 8.60 -3.70 -11.40
CA ALA A 190 7.23 -3.19 -11.47
C ALA A 190 6.84 -2.41 -10.20
N TRP A 191 7.22 -2.89 -9.01
CA TRP A 191 7.02 -2.16 -7.75
C TRP A 191 7.68 -0.78 -7.75
N GLU A 192 8.92 -0.71 -8.24
CA GLU A 192 9.69 0.54 -8.34
C GLU A 192 9.10 1.50 -9.36
N THR A 193 8.82 1.02 -10.56
CA THR A 193 8.22 1.79 -11.65
C THR A 193 6.85 2.34 -11.25
N LEU A 194 6.00 1.52 -10.64
CA LEU A 194 4.69 1.92 -10.14
C LEU A 194 4.81 3.09 -9.15
N ARG A 195 5.66 2.95 -8.13
CA ARG A 195 5.78 3.97 -7.07
C ARG A 195 6.39 5.27 -7.59
N SER A 196 7.44 5.19 -8.41
CA SER A 196 8.05 6.37 -9.02
C SER A 196 7.11 7.09 -9.99
N GLY A 197 6.35 6.34 -10.80
CA GLY A 197 5.36 6.90 -11.72
C GLY A 197 4.22 7.60 -10.99
N VAL A 198 3.70 6.99 -9.92
CA VAL A 198 2.70 7.63 -9.04
C VAL A 198 3.26 8.91 -8.42
N GLU A 199 4.52 8.90 -7.96
CA GLU A 199 5.17 10.11 -7.44
C GLU A 199 5.19 11.25 -8.46
N LYS A 200 5.60 10.95 -9.70
CA LYS A 200 5.61 11.93 -10.81
C LYS A 200 4.22 12.46 -11.11
N LEU A 201 3.19 11.60 -11.12
CA LEU A 201 1.81 12.01 -11.33
C LEU A 201 1.30 12.92 -10.21
N LEU A 202 1.63 12.64 -8.95
CA LEU A 202 1.26 13.46 -7.78
C LEU A 202 1.89 14.86 -7.77
N LEU A 203 2.93 15.11 -8.58
CA LEU A 203 3.48 16.45 -8.78
C LEU A 203 2.58 17.33 -9.67
N VAL A 204 1.82 16.72 -10.58
CA VAL A 204 1.03 17.41 -11.61
C VAL A 204 -0.48 17.37 -11.31
N TYR A 205 -0.95 16.25 -10.79
CA TYR A 205 -2.36 15.98 -10.52
C TYR A 205 -2.62 16.08 -9.01
N PRO A 206 -3.49 17.02 -8.57
CA PRO A 206 -3.82 17.14 -7.16
C PRO A 206 -4.59 15.91 -6.68
N VAL A 207 -4.08 15.27 -5.63
CA VAL A 207 -4.77 14.21 -4.90
C VAL A 207 -4.85 14.59 -3.43
N LYS A 208 -6.02 14.37 -2.83
CA LYS A 208 -6.31 14.64 -1.43
C LYS A 208 -6.56 13.34 -0.69
N VAL A 209 -6.08 13.30 0.55
CA VAL A 209 -6.29 12.17 1.45
C VAL A 209 -6.76 12.68 2.80
N CYS A 210 -7.56 11.89 3.49
CA CYS A 210 -7.93 12.22 4.86
C CYS A 210 -6.76 11.89 5.79
N LYS A 211 -6.42 12.79 6.70
CA LYS A 211 -5.39 12.55 7.74
C LYS A 211 -5.76 11.40 8.70
N TYR A 212 -7.05 11.15 8.88
CA TYR A 212 -7.56 10.29 9.96
C TYR A 212 -8.24 9.00 9.48
N CYS A 213 -8.50 8.86 8.18
CA CYS A 213 -9.06 7.64 7.59
C CYS A 213 -8.45 7.39 6.21
N SER A 214 -8.66 6.18 5.69
CA SER A 214 -8.12 5.72 4.39
C SER A 214 -8.82 6.31 3.16
N GLU A 215 -9.51 7.45 3.31
CA GLU A 215 -10.25 8.05 2.20
C GLU A 215 -9.31 8.86 1.32
N VAL A 216 -9.38 8.60 0.01
CA VAL A 216 -8.60 9.26 -1.04
C VAL A 216 -9.55 9.92 -2.03
N HIS A 217 -9.13 11.04 -2.61
CA HIS A 217 -9.85 11.74 -3.65
C HIS A 217 -8.87 12.32 -4.67
N VAL A 218 -8.98 11.89 -5.93
CA VAL A 218 -8.19 12.42 -7.05
C VAL A 218 -8.83 13.72 -7.53
N GLY A 219 -8.39 14.85 -7.00
CA GLY A 219 -8.91 16.16 -7.33
C GLY A 219 -8.45 17.24 -6.34
N PRO A 220 -8.70 18.53 -6.63
CA PRO A 220 -8.16 19.65 -5.86
C PRO A 220 -8.82 19.85 -4.48
N SER A 221 -10.09 19.47 -4.30
CA SER A 221 -10.88 19.92 -3.14
C SER A 221 -11.26 18.82 -2.15
N GLY A 222 -11.15 17.54 -2.52
CA GLY A 222 -11.69 16.45 -1.70
C GLY A 222 -13.22 16.36 -1.78
N ASN A 223 -13.77 15.19 -1.47
CA ASN A 223 -15.22 15.00 -1.41
C ASN A 223 -15.82 15.50 -0.08
N LYS A 224 -17.14 15.66 -0.03
CA LYS A 224 -17.91 16.01 1.18
C LYS A 224 -18.72 14.83 1.70
N ALA A 225 -18.34 13.60 1.37
CA ALA A 225 -18.97 12.43 1.94
C ALA A 225 -18.65 12.37 3.44
N ARG A 226 -19.64 12.03 4.26
CA ARG A 226 -19.46 11.88 5.71
C ARG A 226 -19.05 10.43 6.04
N LEU A 227 -17.90 10.02 5.52
CA LEU A 227 -17.38 8.65 5.68
C LEU A 227 -16.31 8.55 6.78
N CYS A 228 -15.87 9.68 7.34
CA CYS A 228 -14.85 9.68 8.37
C CYS A 228 -15.44 9.23 9.72
N GLY A 229 -15.15 7.99 10.12
CA GLY A 229 -15.64 7.43 11.39
C GLY A 229 -15.08 8.10 12.65
N VAL A 230 -13.95 8.80 12.53
CA VAL A 230 -13.25 9.45 13.67
C VAL A 230 -14.06 10.62 14.23
N PHE A 231 -14.68 11.41 13.36
CA PHE A 231 -15.40 12.63 13.76
C PHE A 231 -16.91 12.47 13.78
N LYS A 232 -17.41 11.24 13.94
CA LYS A 232 -18.85 10.96 13.88
C LYS A 232 -19.64 11.70 14.97
N TYR A 233 -19.05 11.88 16.15
CA TYR A 233 -19.67 12.51 17.32
C TYR A 233 -19.15 13.92 17.62
N GLU A 234 -18.22 14.42 16.80
CA GLU A 234 -17.70 15.79 16.92
C GLU A 234 -18.45 16.76 16.00
N SER A 235 -18.19 18.06 16.16
CA SER A 235 -18.79 19.14 15.35
C SER A 235 -18.62 18.96 13.84
N TRP A 236 -17.60 18.18 13.43
CA TRP A 236 -17.27 17.87 12.05
C TRP A 236 -18.17 16.79 11.43
N LYS A 237 -19.04 16.11 12.21
CA LYS A 237 -20.11 15.20 11.71
C LYS A 237 -19.65 14.21 10.63
N GLY A 238 -18.47 13.63 10.81
CA GLY A 238 -17.88 12.66 9.89
C GLY A 238 -17.28 13.24 8.60
N THR A 239 -17.06 14.55 8.49
CA THR A 239 -16.29 15.16 7.39
C THR A 239 -14.81 14.82 7.46
N HIS A 240 -14.12 14.90 6.32
CA HIS A 240 -12.70 14.58 6.19
C HIS A 240 -11.79 15.77 6.47
N PHE A 241 -10.62 15.48 7.07
CA PHE A 241 -9.52 16.42 7.17
C PHE A 241 -8.58 16.21 5.97
N TRP A 242 -8.81 16.96 4.90
CA TRP A 242 -8.07 16.79 3.64
C TRP A 242 -6.64 17.35 3.72
N MET A 243 -5.67 16.52 3.35
CA MET A 243 -4.28 16.91 3.15
C MET A 243 -3.80 16.48 1.75
N LYS A 244 -2.64 17.00 1.32
CA LYS A 244 -2.02 16.57 0.05
C LYS A 244 -1.56 15.11 0.18
N ALA A 245 -1.86 14.29 -0.83
CA ALA A 245 -1.40 12.90 -0.89
C ALA A 245 0.11 12.80 -1.13
N ASN A 246 0.69 11.72 -0.64
CA ASN A 246 2.01 11.20 -1.04
C ASN A 246 1.86 9.80 -1.66
N VAL A 247 2.96 9.23 -2.14
CA VAL A 247 2.98 7.91 -2.80
C VAL A 247 2.43 6.81 -1.89
N ASP A 248 2.78 6.82 -0.60
CA ASP A 248 2.35 5.81 0.36
C ASP A 248 0.86 5.86 0.65
N ASN A 249 0.18 6.96 0.35
CA ASN A 249 -1.27 7.02 0.48
C ASN A 249 -2.00 6.30 -0.65
N LEU A 250 -1.40 6.17 -1.84
CA LEU A 250 -1.99 5.50 -3.00
C LEU A 250 -1.45 4.08 -3.19
N VAL A 251 -0.17 3.88 -2.88
CA VAL A 251 0.55 2.61 -2.97
C VAL A 251 1.19 2.33 -1.61
N PRO A 252 0.41 2.04 -0.57
CA PRO A 252 0.92 1.85 0.79
C PRO A 252 1.92 0.68 0.86
N PRO A 253 3.16 0.91 1.36
CA PRO A 253 4.11 -0.16 1.56
C PRO A 253 3.75 -0.94 2.81
N LYS A 254 3.43 -2.24 2.65
CA LYS A 254 3.24 -3.14 3.77
C LYS A 254 4.59 -3.52 4.37
N ILE A 255 5.00 -2.91 5.49
CA ILE A 255 6.31 -3.17 6.09
C ILE A 255 6.26 -4.43 6.98
N VAL A 256 7.09 -5.42 6.66
CA VAL A 256 7.20 -6.71 7.36
C VAL A 256 8.54 -6.87 8.04
N TRP A 257 8.62 -7.80 8.98
CA TRP A 257 9.89 -8.28 9.52
C TRP A 257 10.62 -9.12 8.47
N SER A 258 11.88 -8.78 8.22
CA SER A 258 12.74 -9.50 7.28
C SER A 258 13.84 -10.21 8.07
N GLN A 259 13.92 -11.52 7.88
CA GLN A 259 14.92 -12.37 8.50
C GLN A 259 16.23 -12.26 7.72
N ARG A 260 17.33 -11.99 8.42
CA ARG A 260 18.68 -12.00 7.84
C ARG A 260 19.30 -13.40 7.94
N PRO A 261 20.34 -13.73 7.15
CA PRO A 261 20.99 -15.04 7.20
C PRO A 261 21.50 -15.44 8.60
N GLN A 262 21.87 -14.47 9.44
CA GLN A 262 22.34 -14.70 10.81
C GLN A 262 21.22 -14.74 11.87
N ASP A 263 19.99 -14.40 11.51
CA ASP A 263 18.86 -14.35 12.45
C ASP A 263 18.31 -15.77 12.69
N PRO A 264 17.68 -16.03 13.86
CA PRO A 264 17.09 -17.34 14.14
C PRO A 264 15.97 -17.69 13.14
N PRO A 265 15.72 -18.98 12.86
CA PRO A 265 14.66 -19.44 11.96
C PRO A 265 13.28 -18.84 12.26
N ILE A 266 12.98 -18.63 13.55
CA ILE A 266 11.76 -17.99 14.03
C ILE A 266 12.15 -16.72 14.79
N LEU A 267 11.63 -15.57 14.36
CA LEU A 267 11.93 -14.29 14.98
C LEU A 267 11.20 -14.13 16.32
N VAL A 268 11.94 -13.71 17.34
CA VAL A 268 11.49 -13.59 18.74
C VAL A 268 11.72 -12.17 19.27
N ASN A 269 11.21 -11.85 20.46
CA ASN A 269 11.25 -10.49 21.00
C ASN A 269 12.67 -9.94 21.18
N GLU A 270 13.60 -10.80 21.58
CA GLU A 270 14.96 -10.46 21.98
C GLU A 270 15.75 -9.84 20.82
N GLY A 271 15.47 -10.25 19.59
CA GLY A 271 16.12 -9.75 18.38
C GLY A 271 15.39 -8.61 17.67
N LYS A 272 14.24 -8.14 18.17
CA LYS A 272 13.38 -7.15 17.50
C LYS A 272 14.13 -5.87 17.10
N ALA A 273 15.08 -5.43 17.92
CA ALA A 273 15.90 -4.24 17.64
C ALA A 273 16.94 -4.47 16.53
N PHE A 274 17.26 -5.72 16.21
CA PHE A 274 18.32 -6.13 15.29
C PHE A 274 17.79 -6.57 13.93
N TYR A 275 16.58 -7.13 13.87
CA TYR A 275 15.98 -7.60 12.63
C TYR A 275 15.73 -6.47 11.63
N GLY A 276 15.79 -6.86 10.35
CA GLY A 276 15.43 -6.01 9.23
C GLY A 276 13.93 -5.80 9.15
N ARG A 277 13.53 -4.70 8.52
CA ARG A 277 12.16 -4.45 8.10
C ARG A 277 12.15 -3.99 6.65
N ILE A 278 11.18 -4.42 5.85
CA ILE A 278 11.16 -4.11 4.43
C ILE A 278 9.72 -4.18 3.88
N PRO A 279 9.38 -3.50 2.77
CA PRO A 279 8.12 -3.77 2.07
C PRO A 279 7.94 -5.27 1.74
N ALA A 280 6.74 -5.79 2.00
CA ALA A 280 6.36 -7.19 1.83
C ALA A 280 6.60 -7.69 0.41
N VAL A 281 6.33 -6.87 -0.59
CA VAL A 281 6.61 -7.18 -2.00
C VAL A 281 8.08 -7.55 -2.21
N LEU A 282 9.00 -6.82 -1.57
CA LEU A 282 10.43 -7.05 -1.71
C LEU A 282 10.91 -8.26 -0.91
N ASP A 283 10.39 -8.47 0.30
CA ASP A 283 10.68 -9.68 1.09
C ASP A 283 10.20 -10.95 0.37
N LEU A 284 9.02 -10.88 -0.26
CA LEU A 284 8.46 -11.95 -1.08
C LEU A 284 9.39 -12.29 -2.26
N CYS A 285 9.81 -11.27 -3.02
CA CYS A 285 10.74 -11.47 -4.14
C CYS A 285 12.12 -11.96 -3.67
N THR A 286 12.57 -11.54 -2.49
CA THR A 286 13.84 -12.01 -1.90
C THR A 286 13.80 -13.50 -1.63
N LYS A 287 12.69 -13.99 -1.06
CA LYS A 287 12.46 -15.42 -0.84
C LYS A 287 12.30 -16.23 -2.12
N ALA A 288 12.00 -15.58 -3.23
CA ALA A 288 11.99 -16.16 -4.56
C ALA A 288 13.35 -16.04 -5.30
N GLY A 289 14.43 -15.67 -4.61
CA GLY A 289 15.80 -15.71 -5.15
C GLY A 289 16.34 -14.39 -5.70
N VAL A 290 15.65 -13.27 -5.49
CA VAL A 290 16.05 -11.96 -6.04
C VAL A 290 16.76 -11.09 -5.02
N ALA A 291 17.84 -10.44 -5.44
CA ALA A 291 18.49 -9.43 -4.63
C ALA A 291 17.68 -8.12 -4.61
N VAL A 292 17.46 -7.58 -3.42
CA VAL A 292 16.75 -6.30 -3.25
C VAL A 292 17.64 -5.12 -3.67
N PRO A 293 17.07 -4.05 -4.27
CA PRO A 293 17.80 -2.83 -4.57
C PRO A 293 18.50 -2.21 -3.34
N ALA A 294 19.71 -1.71 -3.53
CA ALA A 294 20.58 -1.24 -2.45
C ALA A 294 19.98 -0.14 -1.55
N LYS A 295 19.03 0.64 -2.05
CA LYS A 295 18.33 1.68 -1.27
C LYS A 295 17.55 1.15 -0.06
N TYR A 296 17.24 -0.15 -0.03
CA TYR A 296 16.55 -0.80 1.08
C TYR A 296 17.50 -1.44 2.10
N ASN A 297 18.82 -1.44 1.84
CA ASN A 297 19.81 -2.11 2.70
C ASN A 297 19.78 -1.63 4.15
N CYS A 298 19.54 -0.33 4.38
CA CYS A 298 19.42 0.25 5.71
C CYS A 298 18.20 -0.30 6.45
N MET A 299 17.06 -0.49 5.75
CA MET A 299 15.84 -1.02 6.35
C MET A 299 16.01 -2.51 6.68
N MET A 300 16.65 -3.28 5.80
CA MET A 300 16.96 -4.69 6.00
C MET A 300 18.07 -4.96 7.02
N LYS A 301 18.84 -3.93 7.40
CA LYS A 301 20.00 -4.05 8.30
C LYS A 301 20.97 -5.16 7.86
N VAL A 302 21.30 -5.20 6.57
CA VAL A 302 22.16 -6.23 5.96
C VAL A 302 23.49 -6.39 6.71
N LYS A 303 24.11 -5.27 7.10
CA LYS A 303 25.35 -5.22 7.91
C LYS A 303 25.09 -4.89 9.39
N GLY A 304 23.85 -5.01 9.85
CA GLY A 304 23.48 -4.71 11.22
C GLY A 304 24.05 -5.73 12.19
N LEU A 305 24.29 -5.30 13.43
CA LEU A 305 24.76 -6.18 14.50
C LEU A 305 23.83 -7.39 14.69
N SER A 306 24.41 -8.50 15.13
CA SER A 306 23.66 -9.66 15.59
C SER A 306 23.00 -9.35 16.92
N GLY A 307 21.83 -9.94 17.17
CA GLY A 307 21.19 -9.88 18.48
C GLY A 307 22.04 -10.60 19.56
N PRO A 308 21.74 -10.38 20.84
CA PRO A 308 22.46 -11.04 21.93
C PRO A 308 22.44 -12.56 21.75
N ALA A 309 23.64 -13.17 21.77
CA ALA A 309 23.86 -14.60 21.54
C ALA A 309 23.46 -15.46 22.74
N ASN A 310 22.23 -15.32 23.24
CA ASN A 310 21.72 -16.12 24.32
C ASN A 310 20.39 -16.73 23.91
N HIS A 311 20.41 -17.84 23.17
CA HIS A 311 19.45 -18.94 23.35
C HIS A 311 20.00 -20.18 22.64
N ARG A 312 20.50 -21.13 23.44
CA ARG A 312 20.56 -22.53 23.05
C ARG A 312 19.13 -22.94 22.71
N PHE A 313 18.79 -23.11 21.43
CA PHE A 313 17.66 -23.97 21.08
C PHE A 313 18.07 -25.37 21.50
N GLY A 314 17.50 -25.84 22.61
CA GLY A 314 17.74 -27.18 23.12
C GLY A 314 17.39 -28.20 22.06
N ARG A 315 18.38 -28.98 21.62
CA ARG A 315 18.16 -30.39 21.29
C ARG A 315 17.59 -31.05 22.56
N SER A 316 16.28 -31.29 22.61
CA SER A 316 15.65 -32.28 23.49
C SER A 316 14.13 -32.29 23.31
N ILE A 317 13.67 -32.80 22.16
CA ILE A 317 12.37 -33.49 22.10
C ILE A 317 12.52 -34.68 21.14
N ILE A 318 13.41 -35.62 21.47
CA ILE A 318 13.29 -37.05 21.14
C ILE A 318 14.12 -37.78 22.20
N GLU A 319 13.48 -38.23 23.28
CA GLU A 319 13.92 -39.22 24.28
C GLU A 319 13.35 -38.87 25.66
N SER A 320 12.08 -39.20 25.86
CA SER A 320 11.54 -39.57 27.18
C SER A 320 10.14 -40.16 27.01
N ASP A 321 10.06 -41.22 26.22
CA ASP A 321 8.99 -42.22 26.34
C ASP A 321 9.66 -43.57 26.46
N LEU A 322 10.17 -43.86 27.66
CA LEU A 322 10.39 -45.20 28.19
C LEU A 322 10.57 -45.08 29.70
N SER A 323 9.78 -45.89 30.42
CA SER A 323 9.76 -46.09 31.88
C SER A 323 8.96 -45.08 32.71
N LYS A 324 7.70 -45.44 32.96
CA LYS A 324 7.17 -45.64 34.33
C LYS A 324 5.86 -46.43 34.28
N GLN A 325 6.00 -47.75 34.44
CA GLN A 325 5.00 -48.63 35.04
C GLN A 325 4.76 -48.20 36.50
N PRO A 326 3.63 -48.65 37.08
CA PRO A 326 3.73 -49.60 38.19
C PRO A 326 3.46 -51.05 37.76
#